data_AF-A0A4Z1SUF4-F1
#
_entry.id   AF-A0A4Z1SUF4-F1
#
_cell.length_a   1.000
_cell.length_b   1.000
_cell.length_c   1.000
_cell.angle_alpha   90.00
_cell.angle_beta   90.00
_cell.angle_gamma   90.00
#
_symmetry.space_group_name_H-M   'P 1'
#
loop_
_entity.id
_entity.type
_entity.pdbx_description
1 polymer ?
#
loop_
_entity_poly.entity_id
_entity_poly.type
_entity_poly.pdbx_seq_one_letter_code
_entity_poly.pdbx_strand_id
1 'polypeptide(L)'
;MSSEVLEPPHQSRNARLRELSLRIFYQCYAYLLEVDAEIEMHLASIAQIRQISRQVSLDYLEIKPEDLRRAHLERLQLVEQVYGSLPEKLYLLWTARADFEADVLRAYKEEDISMATGDATPIPEGYLWDQVWTAGDPEERVFTTIAQSPRSIVCAFASFFERSGRPLPESLLPFIEAAKRETIILPTTHNVELALSGSPALVESLLGSPCYTETGAGTVPFYITTEPI
;
A
#
# COMPACT_ATOMS: atom_id res chain seq x y z
N MET A 1 51.35 -3.50 35.57
CA MET A 1 49.89 -3.39 35.56
C MET A 1 49.44 -3.63 34.14
N SER A 2 49.04 -4.85 33.83
CA SER A 2 48.60 -5.23 32.49
C SER A 2 47.19 -4.71 32.31
N SER A 3 47.01 -3.80 31.35
CA SER A 3 45.69 -3.34 30.94
C SER A 3 45.00 -4.51 30.27
N GLU A 4 44.06 -5.15 30.96
CA GLU A 4 43.09 -6.04 30.32
C GLU A 4 42.32 -5.19 29.30
N VAL A 5 42.64 -5.40 28.04
CA VAL A 5 41.79 -4.96 26.93
C VAL A 5 40.54 -5.83 27.05
N LEU A 6 39.48 -5.28 27.66
CA LEU A 6 38.16 -5.88 27.58
C LEU A 6 37.80 -5.97 26.11
N GLU A 7 37.84 -7.17 25.55
CA GLU A 7 37.20 -7.44 24.26
C GLU A 7 35.73 -7.03 24.40
N PRO A 8 35.19 -6.24 23.46
CA PRO A 8 33.79 -5.85 23.51
C PRO A 8 32.93 -7.13 23.49
N PRO A 9 31.85 -7.20 24.30
CA PRO A 9 31.04 -8.40 24.40
C PRO A 9 30.57 -8.83 23.01
N HIS A 10 30.73 -10.11 22.68
CA HIS A 10 30.25 -10.70 21.43
C HIS A 10 28.75 -10.38 21.27
N GLN A 11 28.45 -9.37 20.45
CA GLN A 11 27.08 -8.96 20.16
C GLN A 11 26.38 -10.09 19.41
N SER A 12 25.19 -10.48 19.86
CA SER A 12 24.43 -11.55 19.22
C SER A 12 24.08 -11.17 17.78
N ARG A 13 23.94 -12.19 16.91
CA ARG A 13 23.55 -12.00 15.51
C ARG A 13 22.29 -11.14 15.36
N ASN A 14 21.29 -11.36 16.22
CA ASN A 14 20.05 -10.59 16.19
C ASN A 14 20.26 -9.12 16.58
N ALA A 15 21.11 -8.86 17.58
CA ALA A 15 21.43 -7.49 17.99
C ALA A 15 22.19 -6.74 16.88
N ARG A 16 23.10 -7.42 16.17
CA ARG A 16 23.78 -6.84 15.00
C ARG A 16 22.84 -6.56 13.84
N LEU A 17 22.00 -7.53 13.46
CA LEU A 17 21.01 -7.35 12.40
C LEU A 17 20.07 -6.19 12.72
N ARG A 18 19.63 -6.07 13.98
CA ARG A 18 18.79 -4.94 14.42
C ARG A 18 19.52 -3.60 14.31
N GLU A 19 20.76 -3.51 14.76
CA GLU A 19 21.56 -2.28 14.66
C GLU A 19 21.79 -1.88 13.19
N LEU A 20 22.13 -2.86 12.35
CA LEU A 20 22.33 -2.66 10.92
C LEU A 20 21.04 -2.20 10.22
N SER A 21 19.91 -2.85 10.52
CA SER A 21 18.57 -2.46 10.06
C SER A 21 18.27 -1.01 10.42
N LEU A 22 18.45 -0.62 11.69
CA LEU A 22 18.19 0.75 12.14
C LEU A 22 19.09 1.76 11.42
N ARG A 23 20.39 1.46 11.31
CA ARG A 23 21.36 2.34 10.64
C ARG A 23 20.99 2.57 9.17
N ILE A 24 20.75 1.49 8.42
CA ILE A 24 20.39 1.57 7.00
C ILE A 24 19.05 2.26 6.82
N PHE A 25 18.06 1.98 7.69
CA PHE A 25 16.75 2.61 7.61
C PHE A 25 16.86 4.12 7.79
N TYR A 26 17.48 4.60 8.87
CA TYR A 26 17.57 6.04 9.12
C TYR A 26 18.46 6.77 8.11
N GLN A 27 19.43 6.09 7.50
CA GLN A 27 20.31 6.70 6.51
C GLN A 27 19.66 6.78 5.12
N CYS A 28 18.94 5.74 4.69
CA CYS A 28 18.50 5.58 3.31
C CYS A 28 16.99 5.61 3.13
N TYR A 29 16.21 5.27 4.17
CA TYR A 29 14.77 5.01 4.08
C TYR A 29 13.91 5.86 5.04
N ALA A 30 14.50 6.76 5.83
CA ALA A 30 13.78 7.64 6.74
C ALA A 30 12.69 8.50 6.06
N TYR A 31 12.88 8.82 4.78
CA TYR A 31 11.92 9.53 3.95
C TYR A 31 10.56 8.80 3.85
N LEU A 32 10.52 7.49 4.08
CA LEU A 32 9.28 6.72 4.04
C LEU A 32 8.29 7.11 5.14
N LEU A 33 8.78 7.65 6.26
CA LEU A 33 7.91 8.19 7.30
C LEU A 33 7.11 9.40 6.79
N GLU A 34 7.73 10.23 5.95
CA GLU A 34 7.05 11.34 5.29
C GLU A 34 6.10 10.84 4.21
N VAL A 35 6.52 9.83 3.43
CA VAL A 35 5.67 9.20 2.40
C VAL A 35 4.40 8.61 3.01
N ASP A 36 4.49 7.89 4.13
CA ASP A 36 3.31 7.29 4.78
C ASP A 36 2.37 8.37 5.34
N ALA A 37 2.91 9.44 5.93
CA ALA A 37 2.12 10.58 6.37
C ALA A 37 1.40 11.28 5.19
N GLU A 38 2.06 11.42 4.04
CA GLU A 38 1.44 11.96 2.83
C GLU A 38 0.33 11.05 2.29
N ILE A 39 0.50 9.71 2.35
CA ILE A 39 -0.55 8.76 1.98
C ILE A 39 -1.78 8.94 2.88
N GLU A 40 -1.62 9.08 4.20
CA GLU A 40 -2.72 9.40 5.12
C GLU A 40 -3.43 10.72 4.73
N MET A 41 -2.66 11.77 4.40
CA MET A 41 -3.23 13.04 3.96
C MET A 41 -4.05 12.90 2.66
N HIS A 42 -3.59 12.07 1.72
CA HIS A 42 -4.33 11.77 0.50
C HIS A 42 -5.59 10.97 0.76
N LEU A 43 -5.57 10.01 1.69
CA LEU A 43 -6.76 9.27 2.10
C LEU A 43 -7.82 10.20 2.72
N ALA A 44 -7.40 11.14 3.56
CA ALA A 44 -8.29 12.18 4.09
C ALA A 44 -8.89 13.04 2.95
N SER A 45 -8.09 13.38 1.95
CA SER A 45 -8.54 14.13 0.77
C SER A 45 -9.55 13.33 -0.06
N ILE A 46 -9.36 12.02 -0.22
CA ILE A 46 -10.31 11.12 -0.88
C ILE A 46 -11.63 11.07 -0.12
N ALA A 47 -11.59 10.98 1.22
CA ALA A 47 -12.79 11.01 2.05
C ALA A 47 -13.55 12.34 1.89
N GLN A 48 -12.84 13.47 1.83
CA GLN A 48 -13.43 14.79 1.58
C GLN A 48 -14.07 14.87 0.18
N ILE A 49 -13.41 14.37 -0.87
CA ILE A 49 -13.98 14.29 -2.23
C ILE A 49 -15.31 13.53 -2.23
N ARG A 50 -15.38 12.40 -1.51
CA ARG A 50 -16.60 11.59 -1.37
C ARG A 50 -17.70 12.37 -0.64
N GLN A 51 -17.35 13.06 0.45
CA GLN A 51 -18.29 13.88 1.21
C GLN A 51 -18.86 15.03 0.37
N ILE A 52 -18.02 15.77 -0.35
CA ILE A 52 -18.46 16.84 -1.25
C ILE A 52 -19.42 16.28 -2.31
N SER A 53 -19.05 15.15 -2.93
CA SER A 53 -19.89 14.52 -3.96
C SER A 53 -21.25 14.10 -3.41
N ARG A 54 -21.28 13.51 -2.21
CA ARG A 54 -22.52 13.13 -1.52
C ARG A 54 -23.39 14.35 -1.21
N GLN A 55 -22.81 15.43 -0.69
CA GLN A 55 -23.55 16.65 -0.36
C GLN A 55 -24.19 17.26 -1.61
N VAL A 56 -23.42 17.36 -2.70
CA VAL A 56 -23.92 17.86 -3.99
C VAL A 56 -25.06 17.00 -4.52
N SER A 57 -24.98 15.67 -4.37
CA SER A 57 -26.05 14.75 -4.80
C SER A 57 -27.32 14.88 -3.96
N LEU A 58 -27.20 15.03 -2.64
CA LEU A 58 -28.35 15.14 -1.73
C LEU A 58 -29.11 16.47 -1.94
N ASP A 59 -28.38 17.56 -2.10
CA ASP A 59 -28.96 18.91 -2.16
C ASP A 59 -29.10 19.43 -3.60
N TYR A 60 -28.96 18.58 -4.61
CA TYR A 60 -28.82 18.99 -6.02
C TYR A 60 -29.92 19.94 -6.53
N LEU A 61 -31.16 19.76 -6.04
CA LEU A 61 -32.31 20.59 -6.44
C LEU A 61 -32.41 21.91 -5.65
N GLU A 62 -31.75 22.02 -4.51
CA GLU A 62 -31.83 23.14 -3.58
C GLU A 62 -30.54 23.98 -3.55
N ILE A 63 -29.44 23.43 -4.08
CA ILE A 63 -28.14 24.08 -4.10
C ILE A 63 -28.13 25.26 -5.06
N LYS A 64 -27.60 26.41 -4.60
CA LYS A 64 -27.42 27.58 -5.46
C LYS A 64 -26.32 27.30 -6.49
N PRO A 65 -26.41 27.86 -7.71
CA PRO A 65 -25.39 27.69 -8.73
C PRO A 65 -23.96 28.10 -8.29
N GLU A 66 -23.85 29.09 -7.41
CA GLU A 66 -22.56 29.57 -6.87
C GLU A 66 -21.93 28.55 -5.92
N ASP A 67 -22.73 27.95 -5.04
CA ASP A 67 -22.30 26.93 -4.08
C ASP A 67 -21.92 25.64 -4.82
N LEU A 68 -22.68 25.26 -5.86
CA LEU A 68 -22.36 24.14 -6.73
C LEU A 68 -21.01 24.33 -7.45
N ARG A 69 -20.76 25.54 -7.97
CA ARG A 69 -19.47 25.87 -8.60
C ARG A 69 -18.32 25.77 -7.61
N ARG A 70 -18.49 26.30 -6.39
CA ARG A 70 -17.48 26.21 -5.33
C ARG A 70 -17.17 24.75 -4.97
N ALA A 71 -18.19 23.92 -4.77
CA ALA A 71 -18.03 22.50 -4.47
C ALA A 71 -17.29 21.75 -5.58
N HIS A 72 -17.59 22.05 -6.86
CA HIS A 72 -16.86 21.46 -7.98
C HIS A 72 -15.40 21.89 -8.07
N LEU A 73 -15.10 23.17 -7.80
CA LEU A 73 -13.71 23.67 -7.78
C LEU A 73 -12.90 23.04 -6.65
N GLU A 74 -13.47 22.96 -5.44
CA GLU A 74 -12.82 22.32 -4.29
C GLU A 74 -12.54 20.83 -4.59
N ARG A 75 -13.53 20.12 -5.14
CA ARG A 75 -13.35 18.72 -5.56
C ARG A 75 -12.24 18.58 -6.59
N LEU A 76 -12.17 19.47 -7.58
CA LEU A 76 -11.17 19.41 -8.65
C LEU A 76 -9.75 19.62 -8.11
N GLN A 77 -9.56 20.57 -7.19
CA GLN A 77 -8.27 20.81 -6.54
C GLN A 77 -7.80 19.60 -5.74
N LEU A 78 -8.68 18.99 -4.95
CA LEU A 78 -8.37 17.78 -4.19
C LEU A 78 -8.02 16.60 -5.10
N VAL A 79 -8.75 16.44 -6.21
CA VAL A 79 -8.48 15.40 -7.21
C VAL A 79 -7.10 15.61 -7.84
N GLU A 80 -6.77 16.82 -8.29
CA GLU A 80 -5.46 17.12 -8.89
C GLU A 80 -4.32 16.82 -7.92
N GLN A 81 -4.46 17.22 -6.67
CA GLN A 81 -3.47 16.96 -5.62
C GLN A 81 -3.25 15.45 -5.43
N VAL A 82 -4.33 14.67 -5.28
CA VAL A 82 -4.23 13.23 -5.04
C VAL A 82 -3.70 12.51 -6.27
N TYR A 83 -4.17 12.83 -7.48
CA TYR A 83 -3.75 12.13 -8.70
C TYR A 83 -2.30 12.40 -9.06
N GLY A 84 -1.81 13.61 -8.79
CA GLY A 84 -0.47 14.01 -9.15
C GLY A 84 0.62 13.30 -8.35
N SER A 85 0.31 12.81 -7.15
CA SER A 85 1.33 12.40 -6.17
C SER A 85 1.09 11.04 -5.53
N LEU A 86 -0.16 10.68 -5.20
CA LEU A 86 -0.48 9.43 -4.52
C LEU A 86 0.07 8.18 -5.24
N PRO A 87 0.03 8.08 -6.58
CA PRO A 87 0.56 6.90 -7.25
C PRO A 87 2.04 6.64 -7.02
N GLU A 88 2.85 7.70 -7.05
CA GLU A 88 4.29 7.61 -6.81
C GLU A 88 4.58 7.24 -5.35
N LYS A 89 3.82 7.82 -4.41
CA LYS A 89 3.97 7.55 -2.98
C LYS A 89 3.64 6.10 -2.62
N LEU A 90 2.54 5.58 -3.17
CA LEU A 90 2.19 4.16 -3.01
C LEU A 90 3.23 3.23 -3.64
N TYR A 91 3.82 3.62 -4.77
CA TYR A 91 4.89 2.85 -5.38
C TYR A 91 6.15 2.79 -4.50
N LEU A 92 6.58 3.94 -3.96
CA LEU A 92 7.73 4.01 -3.06
C LEU A 92 7.52 3.13 -1.82
N LEU A 93 6.32 3.18 -1.23
CA LEU A 93 5.99 2.35 -0.07
C LEU A 93 5.99 0.86 -0.42
N TRP A 94 5.45 0.49 -1.60
CA TRP A 94 5.40 -0.89 -2.08
C TRP A 94 6.78 -1.54 -2.21
N THR A 95 7.75 -0.86 -2.85
CA THR A 95 9.07 -1.46 -3.09
C THR A 95 10.02 -1.33 -1.91
N ALA A 96 9.75 -0.39 -1.00
CA ALA A 96 10.62 -0.06 0.11
C ALA A 96 11.05 -1.28 0.94
N ARG A 97 10.13 -2.19 1.27
CA ARG A 97 10.44 -3.35 2.10
C ARG A 97 11.46 -4.26 1.44
N ALA A 98 11.22 -4.64 0.18
CA ALA A 98 12.12 -5.53 -0.55
C ALA A 98 13.50 -4.90 -0.78
N ASP A 99 13.53 -3.61 -1.15
CA ASP A 99 14.78 -2.86 -1.36
C ASP A 99 15.58 -2.76 -0.05
N PHE A 100 14.91 -2.41 1.05
CA PHE A 100 15.51 -2.32 2.38
C PHE A 100 16.08 -3.65 2.85
N GLU A 101 15.28 -4.73 2.79
CA GLU A 101 15.73 -6.05 3.25
C GLU A 101 16.92 -6.54 2.42
N ALA A 102 16.92 -6.30 1.10
CA ALA A 102 18.04 -6.63 0.23
C ALA A 102 19.32 -5.85 0.60
N ASP A 103 19.21 -4.57 0.94
CA ASP A 103 20.34 -3.73 1.35
C ASP A 103 20.91 -4.15 2.71
N VAL A 104 20.06 -4.45 3.69
CA VAL A 104 20.50 -4.95 5.00
C VAL A 104 21.18 -6.31 4.86
N LEU A 105 20.62 -7.22 4.06
CA LEU A 105 21.23 -8.53 3.82
C LEU A 105 22.57 -8.43 3.08
N ARG A 106 22.71 -7.47 2.16
CA ARG A 106 23.98 -7.21 1.46
C ARG A 106 25.04 -6.71 2.44
N ALA A 107 24.72 -5.68 3.21
CA ALA A 107 25.63 -5.13 4.21
C ALA A 107 26.00 -6.15 5.30
N TYR A 108 25.03 -6.97 5.73
CA TYR A 108 25.28 -8.04 6.70
C TYR A 108 26.26 -9.07 6.14
N LYS A 109 26.10 -9.52 4.88
CA LYS A 109 27.02 -10.45 4.24
C LYS A 109 28.44 -9.88 4.13
N GLU A 110 28.58 -8.60 3.81
CA GLU A 110 29.89 -7.92 3.75
C GLU A 110 30.58 -7.89 5.14
N GLU A 111 29.82 -7.62 6.20
CA GLU A 111 30.32 -7.63 7.58
C GLU A 111 30.60 -9.08 8.09
N ASP A 112 29.81 -10.08 7.69
CA ASP A 112 29.91 -11.48 8.14
C ASP A 112 30.98 -12.29 7.38
N ILE A 113 31.25 -11.99 6.09
CA ILE A 113 32.40 -12.54 5.34
C ILE A 113 33.72 -12.16 6.00
N SER A 114 33.76 -11.04 6.72
CA SER A 114 34.91 -10.63 7.52
C SER A 114 35.11 -11.47 8.80
N MET A 115 34.11 -12.26 9.21
CA MET A 115 34.06 -13.02 10.47
C MET A 115 33.51 -14.44 10.28
N ALA A 116 34.17 -15.23 9.43
CA ALA A 116 33.71 -16.58 9.10
C ALA A 116 33.58 -17.52 10.33
N THR A 117 32.35 -17.85 10.74
CA THR A 117 32.00 -19.13 11.39
C THR A 117 30.50 -19.48 11.29
N GLY A 118 30.22 -20.66 10.70
CA GLY A 118 29.11 -21.56 11.10
C GLY A 118 27.70 -21.28 10.56
N ASP A 119 26.96 -22.37 10.28
CA ASP A 119 25.59 -22.42 9.72
C ASP A 119 24.65 -21.37 10.33
N ALA A 120 24.41 -20.31 9.57
CA ALA A 120 23.51 -19.24 9.95
C ALA A 120 22.06 -19.70 9.81
N THR A 121 21.32 -19.71 10.92
CA THR A 121 19.85 -19.91 10.90
C THR A 121 19.22 -18.94 9.89
N PRO A 122 18.29 -19.38 9.02
CA PRO A 122 17.65 -18.46 8.07
C PRO A 122 16.97 -17.30 8.80
N ILE A 123 17.05 -16.10 8.23
CA ILE A 123 16.34 -14.92 8.75
C ILE A 123 14.89 -15.06 8.31
N PRO A 124 13.90 -14.99 9.22
CA PRO A 124 12.49 -15.02 8.84
C PRO A 124 12.15 -13.84 7.91
N GLU A 125 11.22 -14.07 6.98
CA GLU A 125 10.68 -13.02 6.12
C GLU A 125 10.06 -11.89 6.96
N GLY A 126 10.27 -10.63 6.58
CA GLY A 126 9.75 -9.47 7.31
C GLY A 126 10.52 -9.10 8.58
N TYR A 127 11.32 -10.01 9.15
CA TYR A 127 11.99 -9.79 10.44
C TYR A 127 12.81 -8.50 10.49
N LEU A 128 13.53 -8.18 9.41
CA LEU A 128 14.39 -6.99 9.34
C LEU A 128 13.56 -5.71 9.25
N TRP A 129 12.47 -5.76 8.49
CA TRP A 129 11.54 -4.65 8.32
C TRP A 129 10.81 -4.34 9.63
N ASP A 130 10.36 -5.36 10.36
CA ASP A 130 9.68 -5.24 11.65
C ASP A 130 10.55 -4.56 12.73
N GLN A 131 11.88 -4.49 12.54
CA GLN A 131 12.76 -3.77 13.46
C GLN A 131 12.63 -2.25 13.34
N VAL A 132 12.17 -1.75 12.19
CA VAL A 132 12.25 -0.33 11.82
C VAL A 132 10.91 0.27 11.42
N TRP A 133 9.94 -0.57 11.04
CA TRP A 133 8.63 -0.15 10.57
C TRP A 133 7.52 -0.78 11.41
N THR A 134 6.70 0.06 12.03
CA THR A 134 5.58 -0.40 12.89
C THR A 134 4.21 -0.07 12.32
N ALA A 135 4.13 0.59 11.16
CA ALA A 135 2.87 1.05 10.56
C ALA A 135 2.12 -0.04 9.77
N GLY A 136 2.42 -1.32 10.03
CA GLY A 136 1.84 -2.47 9.34
C GLY A 136 2.57 -2.82 8.04
N ASP A 137 2.04 -3.82 7.33
CA ASP A 137 2.62 -4.29 6.07
C ASP A 137 2.42 -3.23 4.97
N PRO A 138 3.50 -2.72 4.33
CA PRO A 138 3.38 -1.75 3.24
C PRO A 138 2.53 -2.25 2.06
N GLU A 139 2.50 -3.56 1.79
CA GLU A 139 1.64 -4.11 0.74
C GLU A 139 0.16 -4.00 1.11
N GLU A 140 -0.17 -4.38 2.34
CA GLU A 140 -1.53 -4.27 2.89
C GLU A 140 -2.03 -2.82 2.84
N ARG A 141 -1.13 -1.90 3.19
CA ARG A 141 -1.38 -0.46 3.16
C ARG A 141 -1.69 0.03 1.75
N VAL A 142 -0.95 -0.43 0.75
CA VAL A 142 -1.18 -0.09 -0.66
C VAL A 142 -2.50 -0.68 -1.16
N PHE A 143 -2.79 -1.95 -0.85
CA PHE A 143 -4.06 -2.58 -1.21
C PHE A 143 -5.25 -1.83 -0.63
N THR A 144 -5.19 -1.52 0.66
CA THR A 144 -6.25 -0.78 1.36
C THR A 144 -6.45 0.60 0.75
N THR A 145 -5.37 1.30 0.40
CA THR A 145 -5.46 2.62 -0.22
C THR A 145 -6.08 2.55 -1.61
N ILE A 146 -5.70 1.57 -2.44
CA ILE A 146 -6.25 1.36 -3.78
C ILE A 146 -7.74 0.98 -3.69
N ALA A 147 -8.12 0.15 -2.72
CA ALA A 147 -9.50 -0.23 -2.44
C ALA A 147 -10.41 0.98 -2.19
N GLN A 148 -9.92 1.90 -1.37
CA GLN A 148 -10.64 3.10 -0.96
C GLN A 148 -10.51 4.22 -1.99
N SER A 149 -9.69 4.04 -3.02
CA SER A 149 -9.50 5.05 -4.05
C SER A 149 -10.63 5.01 -5.08
N PRO A 150 -11.12 6.16 -5.56
CA PRO A 150 -12.02 6.20 -6.70
C PRO A 150 -11.32 5.62 -7.95
N ARG A 151 -12.12 5.04 -8.86
CA ARG A 151 -11.68 4.40 -10.12
C ARG A 151 -10.56 5.15 -10.82
N SER A 152 -10.72 6.46 -10.95
CA SER A 152 -9.85 7.34 -11.69
C SER A 152 -8.45 7.46 -11.06
N ILE A 153 -8.34 7.36 -9.73
CA ILE A 153 -7.04 7.23 -9.03
C ILE A 153 -6.43 5.86 -9.28
N VAL A 154 -7.24 4.79 -9.27
CA VAL A 154 -6.79 3.43 -9.57
C VAL A 154 -6.28 3.32 -11.01
N CYS A 155 -6.95 3.97 -11.97
CA CYS A 155 -6.47 4.09 -13.35
C CYS A 155 -5.19 4.93 -13.45
N ALA A 156 -5.10 6.06 -12.73
CA ALA A 156 -3.89 6.88 -12.69
C ALA A 156 -2.68 6.11 -12.13
N PHE A 157 -2.93 5.24 -11.13
CA PHE A 157 -1.95 4.30 -10.60
C PHE A 157 -1.47 3.33 -11.67
N ALA A 158 -2.37 2.65 -12.39
CA ALA A 158 -1.97 1.77 -13.50
C ALA A 158 -1.18 2.51 -14.60
N SER A 159 -1.62 3.71 -14.97
CA SER A 159 -0.92 4.55 -15.95
C SER A 159 0.44 5.06 -15.47
N PHE A 160 0.67 5.15 -14.16
CA PHE A 160 1.98 5.45 -13.60
C PHE A 160 2.97 4.30 -13.87
N PHE A 161 2.57 3.05 -13.66
CA PHE A 161 3.42 1.88 -13.96
C PHE A 161 3.75 1.78 -15.45
N GLU A 162 2.75 1.99 -16.30
CA GLU A 162 2.94 2.00 -17.76
C GLU A 162 3.92 3.09 -18.21
N ARG A 163 3.77 4.33 -17.70
CA ARG A 163 4.67 5.45 -18.04
C ARG A 163 6.07 5.30 -17.46
N SER A 164 6.20 4.69 -16.29
CA SER A 164 7.49 4.45 -15.65
C SER A 164 8.22 3.22 -16.20
N GLY A 165 7.59 2.46 -17.11
CA GLY A 165 8.16 1.25 -17.69
C GLY A 165 8.32 0.11 -16.69
N ARG A 166 7.60 0.14 -15.57
CA ARG A 166 7.71 -0.84 -14.49
C ARG A 166 6.53 -1.83 -14.55
N PRO A 167 6.74 -3.12 -14.23
CA PRO A 167 5.67 -4.10 -14.22
C PRO A 167 4.69 -3.78 -13.08
N LEU A 168 3.40 -3.76 -13.40
CA LEU A 168 2.34 -3.68 -12.41
C LEU A 168 2.29 -5.01 -11.63
N PRO A 169 2.26 -5.00 -10.28
CA PRO A 169 2.13 -6.21 -9.49
C PRO A 169 0.87 -7.02 -9.85
N GLU A 170 1.02 -8.34 -9.99
CA GLU A 170 -0.10 -9.23 -10.36
C GLU A 170 -1.24 -9.19 -9.33
N SER A 171 -0.90 -9.03 -8.05
CA SER A 171 -1.85 -8.86 -6.94
C SER A 171 -2.73 -7.62 -7.08
N LEU A 172 -2.31 -6.61 -7.85
CA LEU A 172 -3.06 -5.39 -8.10
C LEU A 172 -3.91 -5.45 -9.38
N LEU A 173 -3.70 -6.45 -10.24
CA LEU A 173 -4.44 -6.60 -11.49
C LEU A 173 -5.96 -6.60 -11.29
N PRO A 174 -6.54 -7.31 -10.30
CA PRO A 174 -7.99 -7.30 -10.11
C PRO A 174 -8.54 -5.88 -9.92
N PHE A 175 -7.88 -5.03 -9.13
CA PHE A 175 -8.30 -3.64 -8.93
C PHE A 175 -8.24 -2.82 -10.21
N ILE A 176 -7.17 -2.99 -10.99
CA ILE A 176 -6.98 -2.26 -12.25
C ILE A 176 -7.99 -2.72 -13.30
N GLU A 177 -8.26 -4.02 -13.41
CA GLU A 177 -9.24 -4.55 -14.34
C GLU A 177 -10.66 -4.10 -13.98
N ALA A 178 -11.03 -4.12 -12.69
CA ALA A 178 -12.29 -3.58 -12.19
C ALA A 178 -12.44 -2.12 -12.60
N ALA A 179 -11.39 -1.33 -12.36
CA ALA A 179 -11.37 0.09 -12.68
C ALA A 179 -11.43 0.35 -14.19
N LYS A 180 -10.79 -0.47 -15.04
CA LYS A 180 -10.78 -0.27 -16.49
C LYS A 180 -12.10 -0.68 -17.15
N ARG A 181 -12.68 -1.81 -16.74
CA ARG A 181 -13.79 -2.47 -17.45
C ARG A 181 -15.19 -2.08 -16.98
N GLU A 182 -15.32 -1.13 -16.03
CA GLU A 182 -16.62 -0.72 -15.45
C GLU A 182 -17.44 -1.89 -14.91
N THR A 183 -16.78 -2.98 -14.54
CA THR A 183 -17.43 -4.22 -14.15
C THR A 183 -17.22 -4.46 -12.66
N ILE A 184 -18.32 -4.81 -11.99
CA ILE A 184 -18.27 -5.38 -10.65
C ILE A 184 -17.47 -6.67 -10.77
N ILE A 185 -16.28 -6.72 -10.15
CA ILE A 185 -15.58 -7.99 -10.01
C ILE A 185 -16.30 -8.78 -8.93
N LEU A 186 -17.11 -9.74 -9.38
CA LEU A 186 -17.70 -10.74 -8.49
C LEU A 186 -16.56 -11.56 -7.85
N PRO A 187 -16.70 -11.98 -6.58
CA PRO A 187 -15.76 -12.90 -5.97
C PRO A 187 -15.79 -14.23 -6.73
N THR A 188 -14.85 -14.43 -7.65
CA THR A 188 -14.62 -15.72 -8.31
C THR A 188 -13.80 -16.62 -7.40
N THR A 189 -13.89 -17.94 -7.56
CA THR A 189 -13.07 -18.90 -6.79
C THR A 189 -11.59 -18.56 -6.90
N HIS A 190 -11.14 -18.11 -8.06
CA HIS A 190 -9.76 -17.67 -8.30
C HIS A 190 -9.38 -16.39 -7.53
N ASN A 191 -10.24 -15.36 -7.53
CA ASN A 191 -9.98 -14.12 -6.81
C ASN A 191 -10.09 -14.30 -5.29
N VAL A 192 -10.96 -15.21 -4.84
CA VAL A 192 -11.09 -15.63 -3.44
C VAL A 192 -9.89 -16.48 -3.03
N GLU A 193 -9.38 -17.38 -3.87
CA GLU A 193 -8.13 -18.12 -3.62
C GLU A 193 -6.92 -17.19 -3.57
N LEU A 194 -6.83 -16.19 -4.47
CA LEU A 194 -5.82 -15.12 -4.42
C LEU A 194 -5.95 -14.26 -3.16
N ALA A 195 -7.17 -14.01 -2.67
CA ALA A 195 -7.43 -13.26 -1.44
C ALA A 195 -7.20 -14.06 -0.16
N LEU A 196 -7.47 -15.37 -0.19
CA LEU A 196 -7.24 -16.30 0.92
C LEU A 196 -5.77 -16.76 1.01
N SER A 197 -5.02 -16.68 -0.09
CA SER A 197 -3.57 -16.85 -0.13
C SER A 197 -2.80 -15.53 0.03
N GLY A 198 -3.51 -14.39 0.00
CA GLY A 198 -2.98 -13.04 0.23
C GLY A 198 -3.40 -12.43 1.56
N SER A 199 -3.07 -11.15 1.77
CA SER A 199 -3.38 -10.41 3.00
C SER A 199 -4.91 -10.29 3.23
N PRO A 200 -5.42 -10.47 4.46
CA PRO A 200 -6.83 -10.29 4.83
C PRO A 200 -7.46 -8.97 4.36
N ALA A 201 -6.65 -7.92 4.22
CA ALA A 201 -7.10 -6.64 3.69
C ALA A 201 -7.58 -6.72 2.23
N LEU A 202 -7.14 -7.71 1.45
CA LEU A 202 -7.64 -7.94 0.08
C LEU A 202 -9.13 -8.33 0.09
N VAL A 203 -9.53 -9.14 1.06
CA VAL A 203 -10.94 -9.54 1.27
C VAL A 203 -11.76 -8.34 1.74
N GLU A 204 -11.28 -7.60 2.74
CA GLU A 204 -11.98 -6.41 3.23
C GLU A 204 -12.09 -5.30 2.17
N SER A 205 -11.07 -5.17 1.33
CA SER A 205 -11.00 -4.26 0.19
C SER A 205 -12.05 -4.59 -0.89
N LEU A 206 -12.19 -5.87 -1.24
CA LEU A 206 -13.20 -6.32 -2.20
C LEU A 206 -14.62 -6.13 -1.66
N LEU A 207 -14.83 -6.37 -0.36
CA LEU A 207 -16.13 -6.19 0.31
C LEU A 207 -16.45 -4.71 0.60
N GLY A 208 -15.44 -3.87 0.78
CA GLY A 208 -15.56 -2.42 1.05
C GLY A 208 -15.59 -1.54 -0.20
N SER A 209 -15.43 -2.14 -1.39
CA SER A 209 -15.53 -1.44 -2.66
C SER A 209 -16.92 -0.78 -2.81
N PRO A 210 -17.01 0.48 -3.28
CA PRO A 210 -18.29 1.14 -3.57
C PRO A 210 -19.20 0.29 -4.47
N CYS A 211 -18.61 -0.48 -5.38
CA CYS A 211 -19.32 -1.41 -6.26
C CYS A 211 -20.07 -2.50 -5.49
N TYR A 212 -19.56 -2.94 -4.34
CA TYR A 212 -20.15 -3.96 -3.48
C TYR A 212 -21.12 -3.33 -2.45
N THR A 213 -20.75 -2.19 -1.86
CA THR A 213 -21.57 -1.53 -0.83
C THR A 213 -22.80 -0.81 -1.41
N GLU A 214 -22.75 -0.28 -2.63
CA GLU A 214 -23.89 0.39 -3.28
C GLU A 214 -24.90 -0.60 -3.89
N THR A 215 -24.50 -1.85 -4.16
CA THR A 215 -25.38 -2.90 -4.70
C THR A 215 -25.77 -3.98 -3.68
N GLY A 216 -25.06 -4.10 -2.56
CA GLY A 216 -25.12 -5.27 -1.66
C GLY A 216 -25.36 -4.99 -0.17
N ALA A 217 -25.67 -3.76 0.25
CA ALA A 217 -25.95 -3.48 1.65
C ALA A 217 -27.23 -4.20 2.14
N GLY A 218 -27.06 -5.39 2.72
CA GLY A 218 -28.14 -6.23 3.26
C GLY A 218 -28.45 -7.51 2.49
N THR A 219 -27.71 -7.83 1.42
CA THR A 219 -27.89 -9.04 0.61
C THR A 219 -26.68 -9.97 0.70
N VAL A 220 -26.92 -11.24 1.06
CA VAL A 220 -25.91 -12.30 0.96
C VAL A 220 -25.50 -12.40 -0.52
N PRO A 221 -24.20 -12.38 -0.87
CA PRO A 221 -23.77 -12.51 -2.26
C PRO A 221 -24.27 -13.81 -2.85
N PHE A 222 -24.93 -13.74 -3.99
CA PHE A 222 -25.29 -14.91 -4.78
C PHE A 222 -24.62 -14.83 -6.15
N TYR A 223 -24.22 -15.98 -6.66
CA TYR A 223 -23.60 -16.13 -7.97
C TYR A 223 -24.58 -15.67 -9.06
N ILE A 224 -24.22 -14.62 -9.80
CA ILE A 224 -24.83 -14.34 -11.10
C ILE A 224 -23.92 -14.99 -12.13
N THR A 225 -24.27 -16.20 -12.55
CA THR A 225 -23.58 -16.90 -13.63
C THR A 225 -23.89 -16.18 -14.94
N THR A 226 -22.87 -15.63 -15.60
CA THR A 226 -22.99 -15.11 -16.97
C THR A 226 -22.88 -16.23 -18.01
N GLU A 227 -23.56 -17.35 -17.79
CA GLU A 227 -23.83 -18.28 -18.89
C GLU A 227 -25.13 -17.83 -19.56
N PRO A 228 -25.13 -17.59 -20.88
CA PRO A 228 -26.34 -17.25 -21.60
C PRO A 228 -27.25 -18.47 -21.72
N ILE A 229 -28.55 -18.29 -21.46
CA ILE A 229 -29.63 -19.17 -21.97
C ILE A 229 -29.85 -18.81 -23.44
#